data_AF-A0A7S0W174-F1
#
_entry.id   AF-A0A7S0W174-F1
#
_cell.length_a   1.000
_cell.length_b   1.000
_cell.length_c   1.000
_cell.angle_alpha   90.00
_cell.angle_beta   90.00
_cell.angle_gamma   90.00
#
_symmetry.space_group_name_H-M   'P 1'
#
loop_
_entity.id
_entity.type
_entity.pdbx_description
1 polymer ?
#
loop_
_entity_poly.entity_id
_entity_poly.type
_entity_poly.pdbx_seq_one_letter_code
_entity_poly.pdbx_strand_id
1 'polypeptide(L)'
;VGLLRMAGGSGKVPMGVVYGLGFGAITAGRICQEAHLQGFFMRVLGLPPAVVAAGWSMMCLSVAVAEPLIGIAIDEIRNRGVSVTQLLRFVMVPWAALFYLIWRPAANPTAWLFVPVIFLSLLQATLNLGFLSVYPSIFPTKEARARAMVPQQGML
;
A
#
# COMPACT_ATOMS: atom_id res chain seq x y z
N VAL A 1 -23.79 24.50 -9.01
CA VAL A 1 -24.88 24.45 -8.00
C VAL A 1 -25.78 23.19 -8.18
N GLY A 2 -25.22 22.05 -8.61
CA GLY A 2 -26.03 20.84 -8.92
C GLY A 2 -25.72 19.58 -8.12
N LEU A 3 -24.63 19.55 -7.33
CA LEU A 3 -24.18 18.33 -6.64
C LEU A 3 -24.52 18.29 -5.14
N LEU A 4 -25.03 19.37 -4.56
CA LEU A 4 -25.44 19.42 -3.14
C LEU A 4 -26.89 18.94 -2.90
N ARG A 5 -27.61 18.54 -3.96
CA ARG A 5 -29.01 18.08 -3.86
C ARG A 5 -29.19 16.55 -3.75
N MET A 6 -28.13 15.83 -3.40
CA MET A 6 -28.24 14.42 -2.94
C MET A 6 -28.05 14.27 -1.43
N ALA A 7 -28.27 15.35 -0.65
CA ALA A 7 -28.36 15.28 0.80
C ALA A 7 -29.74 14.73 1.23
N GLY A 8 -29.94 13.46 0.93
CA GLY A 8 -31.15 12.70 1.26
C GLY A 8 -30.80 11.22 1.43
N GLY A 9 -29.88 10.90 2.35
CA GLY A 9 -29.53 9.52 2.65
C GLY A 9 -28.37 9.44 3.63
N SER A 10 -28.63 8.86 4.81
CA SER A 10 -27.70 8.29 5.81
C SER A 10 -26.23 8.75 5.72
N GLY A 11 -25.71 9.42 6.76
CA GLY A 11 -24.32 9.92 6.88
C GLY A 11 -23.20 8.87 6.81
N LYS A 12 -23.20 8.02 5.78
CA LYS A 12 -22.20 7.02 5.45
C LYS A 12 -21.23 7.66 4.46
N VAL A 13 -19.95 7.64 4.81
CA VAL A 13 -18.87 8.11 3.94
C VAL A 13 -18.90 7.31 2.63
N PRO A 14 -18.88 7.96 1.44
CA PRO A 14 -18.86 7.24 0.17
C PRO A 14 -17.65 6.29 0.08
N MET A 15 -17.87 5.05 -0.36
CA MET A 15 -16.79 4.05 -0.44
C MET A 15 -15.64 4.46 -1.36
N GLY A 16 -15.90 5.28 -2.39
CA GLY A 16 -14.85 5.85 -3.24
C GLY A 16 -13.89 6.77 -2.47
N VAL A 17 -14.39 7.51 -1.47
CA VAL A 17 -13.56 8.36 -0.60
C VAL A 17 -12.69 7.49 0.32
N VAL A 18 -13.28 6.47 0.95
CA VAL A 18 -12.54 5.52 1.80
C VAL A 18 -11.45 4.80 1.01
N TYR A 19 -11.77 4.36 -0.21
CA TYR A 19 -10.82 3.77 -1.15
C TYR A 19 -9.68 4.72 -1.49
N GLY A 20 -10.02 5.95 -1.92
CA GLY A 20 -9.03 6.95 -2.32
C GLY A 20 -8.07 7.32 -1.18
N LEU A 21 -8.60 7.49 0.02
CA LEU A 21 -7.79 7.73 1.22
C LEU A 21 -6.87 6.55 1.54
N GLY A 22 -7.40 5.32 1.52
CA GLY A 22 -6.61 4.12 1.79
C GLY A 22 -5.50 3.92 0.76
N PHE A 23 -5.85 3.91 -0.52
CA PHE A 23 -4.90 3.73 -1.61
C PHE A 23 -3.86 4.86 -1.65
N GLY A 24 -4.28 6.10 -1.42
CA GLY A 24 -3.39 7.26 -1.33
C GLY A 24 -2.42 7.16 -0.16
N ALA A 25 -2.89 6.76 1.03
CA ALA A 25 -2.05 6.61 2.21
C ALA A 25 -1.01 5.51 2.05
N ILE A 26 -1.40 4.35 1.48
CA ILE A 26 -0.46 3.27 1.17
C ILE A 26 0.57 3.76 0.15
N THR A 27 0.14 4.39 -0.96
CA THR A 27 1.06 4.94 -1.97
C THR A 27 2.03 5.96 -1.38
N ALA A 28 1.55 6.89 -0.56
CA ALA A 28 2.39 7.87 0.14
C ALA A 28 3.39 7.19 1.08
N GLY A 29 2.97 6.14 1.80
CA GLY A 29 3.84 5.32 2.64
C GLY A 29 4.97 4.67 1.84
N ARG A 30 4.67 4.17 0.63
CA ARG A 30 5.69 3.60 -0.27
C ARG A 30 6.73 4.63 -0.70
N ILE A 31 6.26 5.80 -1.12
CA ILE A 31 7.14 6.90 -1.54
C ILE A 31 8.01 7.33 -0.36
N CYS A 32 7.46 7.43 0.84
CA CYS A 32 8.21 7.74 2.05
C CYS A 32 9.31 6.69 2.31
N GLN A 33 8.98 5.40 2.21
CA GLN A 33 9.95 4.31 2.35
C GLN A 33 11.08 4.43 1.32
N GLU A 34 10.76 4.63 0.04
CA GLU A 34 11.76 4.68 -1.03
C GLU A 34 12.62 5.95 -0.98
N ALA A 35 12.03 7.11 -0.69
CA ALA A 35 12.74 8.39 -0.70
C ALA A 35 13.54 8.65 0.58
N HIS A 36 13.06 8.23 1.76
CA HIS A 36 13.64 8.63 3.04
C HIS A 36 14.38 7.50 3.77
N LEU A 37 13.90 6.25 3.67
CA LEU A 37 14.43 5.18 4.52
C LEU A 37 15.85 4.77 4.13
N GLN A 38 16.19 4.78 2.83
CA GLN A 38 17.57 4.56 2.37
C GLN A 38 18.52 5.61 2.97
N GLY A 39 18.11 6.88 2.95
CA GLY A 39 18.86 7.98 3.54
C GLY A 39 19.03 7.83 5.05
N PHE A 40 17.97 7.40 5.75
CA PHE A 40 18.02 7.10 7.18
C PHE A 40 19.04 5.99 7.50
N PHE A 41 19.05 4.89 6.75
CA PHE A 41 20.01 3.80 6.97
C PHE A 41 21.47 4.22 6.74
N MET A 42 21.73 5.07 5.74
CA MET A 42 23.09 5.57 5.48
C MET A 42 23.51 6.64 6.49
N ARG A 43 22.66 7.63 6.76
CA ARG A 43 23.03 8.84 7.52
C ARG A 43 22.87 8.69 9.03
N VAL A 44 21.87 7.95 9.49
CA VAL A 44 21.56 7.82 10.92
C VAL A 44 22.15 6.52 11.47
N LEU A 45 22.01 5.41 10.74
CA LEU A 45 22.57 4.12 11.17
C LEU A 45 24.01 3.89 10.69
N GLY A 46 24.54 4.78 9.86
CA GLY A 46 25.94 4.71 9.40
C GLY A 46 26.23 3.51 8.50
N LEU A 47 25.21 2.89 7.88
CA LEU A 47 25.43 1.72 7.03
C LEU A 47 26.16 2.09 5.73
N PRO A 48 27.11 1.25 5.27
CA PRO A 48 27.78 1.48 4.00
C PRO A 48 26.78 1.53 2.82
N PRO A 49 26.94 2.45 1.86
CA PRO A 49 26.03 2.55 0.71
C PRO A 49 25.87 1.26 -0.08
N ALA A 50 26.95 0.48 -0.24
CA ALA A 50 26.91 -0.81 -0.92
C ALA A 50 26.00 -1.83 -0.22
N VAL A 51 25.96 -1.82 1.11
CA VAL A 51 25.09 -2.71 1.92
C VAL A 51 23.63 -2.29 1.76
N VAL A 52 23.35 -0.99 1.81
CA VAL A 52 22.00 -0.45 1.61
C VAL A 52 21.50 -0.74 0.20
N ALA A 53 22.34 -0.54 -0.82
CA ALA A 53 22.00 -0.84 -2.21
C ALA A 53 21.70 -2.34 -2.41
N ALA A 54 22.56 -3.23 -1.90
CA ALA A 54 22.33 -4.67 -1.99
C ALA A 54 21.02 -5.10 -1.29
N GLY A 55 20.76 -4.57 -0.08
CA GLY A 55 19.51 -4.83 0.63
C GLY A 55 18.28 -4.34 -0.13
N TRP A 56 18.37 -3.17 -0.77
CA TRP A 56 17.29 -2.63 -1.60
C TRP A 56 17.05 -3.45 -2.86
N SER A 57 18.12 -3.89 -3.54
CA SER A 57 18.02 -4.77 -4.71
C SER A 57 17.34 -6.10 -4.35
N MET A 58 17.71 -6.70 -3.22
CA MET A 58 17.06 -7.92 -2.72
C MET A 58 15.59 -7.70 -2.41
N MET A 59 15.23 -6.55 -1.83
CA MET A 59 13.83 -6.17 -1.62
C MET A 59 13.07 -6.04 -2.95
N CYS A 60 13.62 -5.35 -3.94
CA CYS A 60 12.98 -5.22 -5.26
C CYS A 60 12.77 -6.57 -5.93
N LEU A 61 13.79 -7.44 -5.93
CA LEU A 61 13.68 -8.80 -6.48
C LEU A 61 12.63 -9.63 -5.76
N SER A 62 12.61 -9.57 -4.42
CA SER A 62 11.63 -10.30 -3.61
C SER A 62 10.20 -9.87 -3.93
N VAL A 63 9.95 -8.57 -4.07
CA VAL A 63 8.63 -8.04 -4.44
C VAL A 63 8.27 -8.43 -5.87
N ALA A 64 9.19 -8.29 -6.83
CA ALA A 64 8.95 -8.64 -8.23
C ALA A 64 8.54 -10.11 -8.42
N VAL A 65 9.16 -11.03 -7.66
CA VAL A 65 8.79 -12.45 -7.66
C VAL A 65 7.47 -12.69 -6.92
N ALA A 66 7.22 -11.96 -5.83
CA ALA A 66 6.04 -12.18 -5.00
C ALA A 66 4.75 -11.62 -5.59
N GLU A 67 4.78 -10.51 -6.33
CA GLU A 67 3.59 -9.88 -6.91
C GLU A 67 2.69 -10.84 -7.72
N PRO A 68 3.19 -11.65 -8.67
CA PRO A 68 2.34 -12.61 -9.37
C PRO A 68 1.77 -13.67 -8.41
N LEU A 69 2.55 -14.13 -7.44
CA LEU A 69 2.11 -15.11 -6.45
C LEU A 69 1.03 -14.55 -5.53
N ILE A 70 1.17 -13.30 -5.11
CA ILE A 70 0.17 -12.58 -4.31
C ILE A 70 -1.11 -12.38 -5.11
N GLY A 71 -1.01 -12.04 -6.41
CA GLY A 71 -2.17 -11.96 -7.30
C GLY A 71 -2.96 -13.27 -7.34
N ILE A 72 -2.28 -14.38 -7.61
CA ILE A 72 -2.88 -15.73 -7.59
C ILE A 72 -3.50 -16.02 -6.22
N ALA A 73 -2.80 -15.72 -5.13
CA ALA A 73 -3.30 -15.97 -3.78
C ALA A 73 -4.57 -15.15 -3.46
N ILE A 74 -4.65 -13.88 -3.89
CA ILE A 74 -5.83 -13.05 -3.71
C ILE A 74 -7.02 -13.62 -4.51
N ASP A 75 -6.78 -14.06 -5.74
CA ASP A 75 -7.82 -14.68 -6.56
C ASP A 75 -8.34 -15.99 -5.93
N GLU A 76 -7.45 -16.83 -5.40
CA GLU A 76 -7.81 -18.05 -4.68
C GLU A 76 -8.60 -17.77 -3.39
N ILE A 77 -8.19 -16.76 -2.61
CA ILE A 77 -8.91 -16.31 -1.41
C ILE A 77 -10.33 -15.86 -1.78
N ARG A 78 -10.46 -15.11 -2.89
CA ARG A 78 -11.77 -14.67 -3.40
C ARG A 78 -12.62 -15.85 -3.85
N ASN A 79 -12.04 -16.84 -4.53
CA ASN A 79 -12.73 -18.06 -4.97
C ASN A 79 -13.27 -18.88 -3.79
N ARG A 80 -12.61 -18.81 -2.64
CA ARG A 80 -13.06 -19.41 -1.36
C ARG A 80 -14.15 -18.59 -0.65
N GLY A 81 -14.64 -17.52 -1.26
CA GLY A 81 -15.72 -16.67 -0.71
C GLY A 81 -15.27 -15.64 0.31
N VAL A 82 -13.97 -15.45 0.52
CA VAL A 82 -13.45 -14.41 1.42
C VAL A 82 -13.43 -13.08 0.70
N SER A 83 -13.97 -12.03 1.33
CA SER A 83 -13.94 -10.69 0.77
C SER A 83 -12.51 -10.14 0.76
N VAL A 84 -12.07 -9.60 -0.39
CA VAL A 84 -10.77 -8.91 -0.49
C VAL A 84 -10.69 -7.74 0.50
N THR A 85 -11.81 -7.07 0.83
CA THR A 85 -11.84 -6.03 1.86
C THR A 85 -11.54 -6.57 3.25
N GLN A 86 -11.93 -7.80 3.57
CA GLN A 86 -11.56 -8.45 4.83
C GLN A 86 -10.05 -8.77 4.86
N LEU A 87 -9.50 -9.27 3.76
CA LEU A 87 -8.06 -9.48 3.60
C LEU A 87 -7.29 -8.17 3.81
N LEU A 88 -7.70 -7.08 3.17
CA LEU A 88 -7.07 -5.76 3.32
C LEU A 88 -7.04 -5.31 4.79
N ARG A 89 -8.14 -5.46 5.53
CA ARG A 89 -8.19 -5.11 6.96
C ARG A 89 -7.19 -5.93 7.78
N PHE A 90 -7.09 -7.23 7.49
CA PHE A 90 -6.17 -8.11 8.21
C PHE A 90 -4.70 -7.79 7.90
N VAL A 91 -4.36 -7.52 6.65
CA VAL A 91 -3.01 -7.20 6.20
C VAL A 91 -2.57 -5.79 6.65
N MET A 92 -3.51 -4.85 6.78
CA MET A 92 -3.21 -3.48 7.17
C MET A 92 -2.66 -3.37 8.60
N VAL A 93 -3.08 -4.24 9.52
CA VAL A 93 -2.60 -4.24 10.91
C VAL A 93 -1.08 -4.55 11.01
N PRO A 94 -0.58 -5.69 10.51
CA PRO A 94 0.86 -5.96 10.54
C PRO A 94 1.64 -4.98 9.67
N TRP A 95 1.06 -4.47 8.57
CA TRP A 95 1.70 -3.45 7.75
C TRP A 95 1.96 -2.17 8.55
N ALA A 96 0.94 -1.64 9.25
CA ALA A 96 1.08 -0.43 10.06
C ALA A 96 2.05 -0.63 11.23
N ALA A 97 2.02 -1.80 11.88
CA ALA A 97 2.94 -2.14 12.96
C ALA A 97 4.40 -2.14 12.49
N LEU A 98 4.69 -2.80 11.37
CA LEU A 98 6.04 -2.84 10.80
C LEU A 98 6.49 -1.49 10.26
N PHE A 99 5.56 -0.74 9.63
CA PHE A 99 5.84 0.61 9.18
C PHE A 99 6.24 1.52 10.34
N TYR A 100 5.75 1.30 11.55
CA TYR A 100 6.21 2.02 12.74
C TYR A 100 7.58 1.50 13.24
N LEU A 101 7.76 0.19 13.31
CA LEU A 101 8.97 -0.45 13.85
C LEU A 101 10.23 -0.17 13.02
N ILE A 102 10.10 -0.03 11.70
CA ILE A 102 11.24 0.20 10.79
C ILE A 102 11.96 1.53 11.05
N TRP A 103 11.26 2.52 11.61
CA TRP A 103 11.83 3.80 12.04
C TRP A 103 12.44 3.76 13.44
N ARG A 104 12.30 2.62 14.15
CA ARG A 104 12.86 2.38 15.49
C ARG A 104 13.74 1.13 15.46
N PRO A 105 14.83 1.13 14.68
CA PRO A 105 15.72 -0.02 14.60
C PRO A 105 16.30 -0.33 15.98
N ALA A 106 16.47 -1.63 16.27
CA ALA A 106 17.17 -2.08 17.46
C ALA A 106 18.58 -1.48 17.51
N ALA A 107 19.14 -1.32 18.71
CA ALA A 107 20.39 -0.60 18.96
C ALA A 107 21.61 -1.09 18.15
N ASN A 108 21.56 -2.30 17.56
CA ASN A 108 22.58 -2.85 16.68
C ASN A 108 22.01 -3.09 15.27
N PRO A 109 22.33 -2.23 14.28
CA PRO A 109 21.95 -2.48 12.90
C PRO A 109 22.77 -3.65 12.35
N THR A 110 22.08 -4.75 12.04
CA THR A 110 22.68 -5.97 11.45
C THR A 110 22.10 -6.21 10.06
N ALA A 111 22.65 -7.16 9.29
CA ALA A 111 22.12 -7.55 7.98
C ALA A 111 20.63 -7.97 8.03
N TRP A 112 20.14 -8.42 9.19
CA TRP A 112 18.73 -8.74 9.44
C TRP A 112 17.80 -7.54 9.35
N LEU A 113 18.32 -6.30 9.34
CA LEU A 113 17.56 -5.06 9.24
C LEU A 113 16.80 -4.92 7.91
N PHE A 114 17.21 -5.65 6.86
CA PHE A 114 16.49 -5.67 5.58
C PHE A 114 15.32 -6.67 5.54
N VAL A 115 15.29 -7.68 6.41
CA VAL A 115 14.16 -8.62 6.50
C VAL A 115 12.83 -7.92 6.81
N PRO A 116 12.72 -7.04 7.83
CA PRO A 116 11.47 -6.32 8.05
C PRO A 116 11.14 -5.34 6.92
N VAL A 117 12.14 -4.78 6.21
CA VAL A 117 11.92 -3.93 5.01
C VAL A 117 11.28 -4.76 3.88
N ILE A 118 11.80 -5.96 3.64
CA ILE A 118 11.26 -6.89 2.64
C ILE A 118 9.84 -7.28 3.02
N PHE A 119 9.63 -7.71 4.26
CA PHE A 119 8.32 -8.16 4.72
C PHE A 119 7.27 -7.03 4.68
N LEU A 120 7.65 -5.81 5.10
CA LEU A 120 6.81 -4.61 4.93
C LEU A 120 6.45 -4.39 3.46
N SER A 121 7.42 -4.54 2.54
CA SER A 121 7.20 -4.35 1.10
C SER A 121 6.28 -5.42 0.49
N LEU A 122 6.32 -6.66 1.00
CA LEU A 122 5.40 -7.73 0.59
C LEU A 122 3.97 -7.46 1.07
N LEU A 123 3.81 -7.00 2.32
CA LEU A 123 2.51 -6.58 2.84
C LEU A 123 1.97 -5.39 2.05
N GLN A 124 2.83 -4.43 1.72
CA GLN A 124 2.50 -3.29 0.89
C GLN A 124 2.03 -3.70 -0.51
N ALA A 125 2.76 -4.62 -1.18
CA ALA A 125 2.36 -5.16 -2.48
C ALA A 125 0.99 -5.85 -2.40
N THR A 126 0.75 -6.61 -1.32
CA THR A 126 -0.54 -7.26 -1.05
C THR A 126 -1.68 -6.23 -0.88
N LEU A 127 -1.44 -5.14 -0.16
CA LEU A 127 -2.41 -4.05 -0.03
C LEU A 127 -2.68 -3.39 -1.38
N ASN A 128 -1.63 -3.05 -2.15
CA ASN A 128 -1.78 -2.43 -3.48
C ASN A 128 -2.61 -3.31 -4.43
N LEU A 129 -2.25 -4.58 -4.57
CA LEU A 129 -2.99 -5.52 -5.42
C LEU A 129 -4.42 -5.75 -4.91
N GLY A 130 -4.62 -5.81 -3.59
CA GLY A 130 -5.96 -5.93 -3.00
C GLY A 130 -6.83 -4.69 -3.28
N PHE A 131 -6.28 -3.48 -3.16
CA PHE A 131 -6.97 -2.24 -3.54
C PHE A 131 -7.32 -2.25 -5.04
N LEU A 132 -6.35 -2.54 -5.91
CA LEU A 132 -6.61 -2.65 -7.35
C LEU A 132 -7.70 -3.69 -7.68
N SER A 133 -7.75 -4.79 -6.93
CA SER A 133 -8.75 -5.85 -7.11
C SER A 133 -10.17 -5.43 -6.68
N VAL A 134 -10.32 -4.55 -5.69
CA VAL A 134 -11.65 -4.03 -5.29
C VAL A 134 -12.09 -2.84 -6.13
N TYR A 135 -11.19 -2.19 -6.86
CA TYR A 135 -11.49 -1.00 -7.66
C TYR A 135 -12.67 -1.20 -8.65
N PRO A 136 -12.75 -2.31 -9.42
CA PRO A 136 -13.89 -2.59 -10.30
C PRO A 136 -15.23 -2.71 -9.57
N SER A 137 -15.23 -3.16 -8.31
CA SER A 137 -16.44 -3.30 -7.50
C SER A 137 -16.96 -1.97 -6.96
N ILE A 138 -16.06 -1.00 -6.76
CA ILE A 138 -16.39 0.35 -6.27
C ILE A 138 -16.80 1.25 -7.43
N PHE A 139 -16.15 1.09 -8.59
CA PHE A 139 -16.44 1.81 -9.82
C PHE A 139 -16.85 0.82 -10.91
N PRO A 140 -18.14 0.40 -10.97
CA PRO A 140 -18.57 -0.70 -11.82
C PRO A 140 -18.50 -0.37 -13.32
N THR A 141 -18.78 0.87 -13.72
CA THR A 141 -18.80 1.27 -15.13
C THR A 141 -17.45 1.80 -15.61
N LYS A 142 -17.19 1.67 -16.92
CA LYS A 142 -15.96 2.21 -17.53
C LYS A 142 -15.87 3.73 -17.36
N GLU A 143 -16.99 4.42 -17.46
CA GLU A 143 -17.10 5.87 -17.30
C GLU A 143 -16.80 6.29 -15.86
N ALA A 144 -17.28 5.53 -14.86
CA ALA A 144 -16.99 5.80 -13.45
C ALA A 144 -15.50 5.63 -13.14
N ARG A 145 -14.86 4.60 -13.69
CA ARG A 145 -13.41 4.39 -13.57
C ARG A 145 -12.62 5.52 -14.24
N ALA A 146 -12.99 5.86 -15.48
CA ALA A 146 -12.35 6.96 -16.21
C ALA A 146 -12.43 8.27 -15.43
N ARG A 147 -13.60 8.62 -14.88
CA ARG A 147 -13.77 9.82 -14.04
C ARG A 147 -12.95 9.79 -12.76
N ALA A 148 -12.81 8.62 -12.12
CA ALA A 148 -12.05 8.47 -10.88
C ALA A 148 -10.53 8.59 -11.09
N MET A 149 -10.02 8.41 -12.30
CA MET A 149 -8.60 8.53 -12.63
C MET A 149 -8.18 9.94 -13.04
N VAL A 150 -9.13 10.82 -13.37
CA VAL A 150 -8.82 12.20 -13.78
C VAL A 150 -8.63 13.06 -12.52
N PRO A 151 -7.46 13.71 -12.34
CA PRO A 151 -7.26 14.68 -11.28
C PRO A 151 -8.30 15.79 -11.39
N GLN A 152 -9.16 15.94 -10.39
CA GLN A 152 -10.14 17.02 -10.35
C GLN A 152 -9.47 18.32 -9.91
N GLN A 153 -8.56 18.84 -10.74
CA GLN A 153 -7.80 20.06 -10.47
C GLN A 153 -8.62 21.36 -10.67
N GLY A 154 -9.94 21.26 -10.91
CA GLY A 154 -10.78 22.40 -11.32
C GLY A 154 -11.96 22.73 -10.40
N MET A 155 -11.93 22.38 -9.11
CA MET A 155 -13.02 22.70 -8.17
C MET A 155 -12.52 23.35 -6.88
N LEU A 156 -11.65 24.36 -7.02
CA LEU A 156 -11.42 25.37 -5.98
C LEU A 156 -11.83 26.73 -6.52
#